data_AF-A0A430L7M4-F1
#
_entry.id   AF-A0A430L7M4-F1
#
_cell.length_a   1.000
_cell.length_b   1.000
_cell.length_c   1.000
_cell.angle_alpha   90.00
_cell.angle_beta   90.00
_cell.angle_gamma   90.00
#
_symmetry.space_group_name_H-M   'P 1'
#
loop_
_entity.id
_entity.type
_entity.pdbx_description
1 polymer ?
#
loop_
_entity_poly.entity_id
_entity_poly.type
_entity_poly.pdbx_seq_one_letter_code
_entity_poly.pdbx_strand_id
1 'polypeptide(L)'
;MAPAWLEKHIVRNDPTPDPRRSKEQPAIEVHYTSLMGHRRILGLQGDTIPRWEVKRRAILGAWGDKCYVTSPAEGDREVAMIDFHAFPPKNEIEFPQRDHEIIIKASDQAYESSGGLGRLHWKSTGMIAYGRASWELRSESEMVLSVTIDDHQVNGVIGIWKDGLDAETVEELVVVGISQLEDYKKMLRGAKRSGVQAAMSASWLVGHYT
;
A
#
# COMPACT_ATOMS: atom_id res chain seq x y z
N MET A 1 5.81 17.10 -19.48
CA MET A 1 6.48 15.79 -19.37
C MET A 1 6.51 15.40 -17.91
N ALA A 2 6.12 14.17 -17.58
CA ALA A 2 6.25 13.65 -16.21
C ALA A 2 7.73 13.44 -15.88
N PRO A 3 8.18 13.66 -14.63
CA PRO A 3 9.57 13.43 -14.27
C PRO A 3 9.92 11.92 -14.36
N ALA A 4 11.16 11.60 -14.74
CA ALA A 4 11.62 10.22 -15.03
C ALA A 4 11.46 9.21 -13.87
N TRP A 5 11.29 9.69 -12.63
CA TRP A 5 10.97 8.82 -11.48
C TRP A 5 9.49 8.37 -11.48
N LEU A 6 8.61 9.16 -12.09
CA LEU A 6 7.19 8.83 -12.30
C LEU A 6 7.03 7.83 -13.47
N GLU A 7 7.90 7.89 -14.48
CA GLU A 7 7.87 6.96 -15.62
C GLU A 7 8.05 5.49 -15.22
N LYS A 8 8.76 5.21 -14.11
CA LYS A 8 8.87 3.86 -13.53
C LYS A 8 7.53 3.31 -13.01
N HIS A 9 6.54 4.18 -12.79
CA HIS A 9 5.19 3.84 -12.32
C HIS A 9 4.13 3.99 -13.44
N ILE A 10 4.52 4.51 -14.61
CA ILE A 10 3.69 4.51 -15.82
C ILE A 10 3.85 3.13 -16.47
N VAL A 11 3.05 2.17 -16.01
CA VAL A 11 3.08 0.78 -16.51
C VAL A 11 2.55 0.74 -17.95
N ARG A 12 3.22 -0.02 -18.82
CA ARG A 12 2.79 -0.35 -20.20
C ARG A 12 1.59 -1.32 -20.26
N ASN A 13 1.01 -1.69 -19.11
CA ASN A 13 -0.19 -2.51 -19.02
C ASN A 13 -1.41 -1.60 -19.11
N ASP A 14 -2.48 -2.09 -19.74
CA ASP A 14 -3.77 -1.39 -19.79
C ASP A 14 -4.19 -0.93 -18.39
N PRO A 15 -4.18 0.39 -18.09
CA PRO A 15 -4.48 0.89 -16.77
C PRO A 15 -5.98 0.82 -16.44
N THR A 16 -6.81 0.34 -17.37
CA THR A 16 -8.25 0.25 -17.17
C THR A 16 -8.58 -0.59 -15.93
N PRO A 17 -9.30 -0.01 -14.95
CA PRO A 17 -9.83 -0.74 -13.80
C PRO A 17 -10.74 -1.89 -14.22
N ASP A 18 -10.79 -2.93 -13.39
CA ASP A 18 -11.77 -4.01 -13.54
C ASP A 18 -13.20 -3.44 -13.53
N PRO A 19 -14.06 -3.78 -14.52
CA PRO A 19 -15.42 -3.25 -14.60
C PRO A 19 -16.26 -3.49 -13.35
N ARG A 20 -15.99 -4.58 -12.60
CA ARG A 20 -16.68 -4.91 -11.34
C ARG A 20 -16.61 -3.77 -10.34
N ARG A 21 -15.50 -3.02 -10.31
CA ARG A 21 -15.30 -1.85 -9.41
C ARG A 21 -16.30 -0.71 -9.62
N SER A 22 -17.02 -0.69 -10.74
CA SER A 22 -18.05 0.31 -11.05
C SER A 22 -19.47 -0.23 -11.03
N LYS A 23 -19.64 -1.56 -10.96
CA LYS A 23 -20.92 -2.25 -11.14
C LYS A 23 -21.36 -3.05 -9.92
N GLU A 24 -20.42 -3.43 -9.08
CA GLU A 24 -20.58 -4.36 -7.98
C GLU A 24 -19.91 -3.79 -6.70
N GLN A 25 -20.18 -4.43 -5.58
CA GLN A 25 -19.49 -4.18 -4.31
C GLN A 25 -18.52 -5.34 -4.03
N PRO A 26 -17.38 -5.06 -3.37
CA PRO A 26 -16.49 -6.12 -2.90
C PRO A 26 -17.19 -6.98 -1.84
N ALA A 27 -16.76 -8.23 -1.71
CA ALA A 27 -17.21 -9.16 -0.68
C ALA A 27 -16.89 -8.63 0.73
N ILE A 28 -15.71 -8.00 0.88
CA ILE A 28 -15.29 -7.33 2.10
C ILE A 28 -14.72 -5.96 1.74
N GLU A 29 -15.25 -4.91 2.34
CA GLU A 29 -14.73 -3.54 2.20
C GLU A 29 -14.11 -3.07 3.51
N VAL A 30 -12.78 -2.87 3.49
CA VAL A 30 -12.02 -2.35 4.62
C VAL A 30 -11.67 -0.89 4.37
N HIS A 31 -12.12 -0.02 5.27
CA HIS A 31 -11.79 1.40 5.24
C HIS A 31 -10.48 1.66 5.96
N TYR A 32 -9.56 2.34 5.32
CA TYR A 32 -8.30 2.80 5.89
C TYR A 32 -8.38 4.30 6.15
N THR A 33 -8.00 4.73 7.36
CA THR A 33 -7.97 6.16 7.74
C THR A 33 -6.66 6.52 8.40
N SER A 34 -6.04 7.59 7.94
CA SER A 34 -4.83 8.14 8.53
C SER A 34 -5.14 9.16 9.61
N LEU A 35 -4.59 8.92 10.80
CA LEU A 35 -4.72 9.81 11.95
C LEU A 35 -3.43 10.61 12.17
N MET A 36 -3.46 11.51 13.15
CA MET A 36 -2.27 12.22 13.61
C MET A 36 -1.21 11.25 14.15
N GLY A 37 0.06 11.68 14.15
CA GLY A 37 1.14 10.93 14.79
C GLY A 37 1.53 9.62 14.10
N HIS A 38 1.31 9.53 12.78
CA HIS A 38 1.65 8.32 12.00
C HIS A 38 0.89 7.04 12.43
N ARG A 39 -0.28 7.19 13.03
CA ARG A 39 -1.21 6.09 13.31
C ARG A 39 -2.23 5.98 12.19
N ARG A 40 -2.59 4.75 11.81
CA ARG A 40 -3.70 4.50 10.90
C ARG A 40 -4.59 3.43 11.48
N ILE A 41 -5.88 3.57 11.25
CA ILE A 41 -6.88 2.61 11.70
C ILE A 41 -7.59 2.04 10.48
N LEU A 42 -7.93 0.76 10.57
CA LEU A 42 -8.72 0.06 9.58
C LEU A 42 -9.89 -0.67 10.22
N GLY A 43 -11.02 -0.69 9.53
CA GLY A 43 -12.23 -1.38 9.97
C GLY A 43 -13.24 -1.53 8.86
N LEU A 44 -14.27 -2.32 9.13
CA LEU A 44 -15.44 -2.47 8.27
C LEU A 44 -16.49 -1.41 8.64
N GLN A 45 -17.41 -1.15 7.72
CA GLN A 45 -18.55 -0.30 8.02
C GLN A 45 -19.36 -0.86 9.21
N GLY A 46 -19.61 0.00 10.20
CA GLY A 46 -20.35 -0.36 11.41
C GLY A 46 -19.48 -0.84 12.58
N ASP A 47 -18.17 -1.05 12.37
CA ASP A 47 -17.26 -1.35 13.48
C ASP A 47 -17.17 -0.15 14.45
N THR A 48 -17.26 -0.41 15.75
CA THR A 48 -17.07 0.59 16.82
C THR A 48 -15.65 0.62 17.35
N ILE A 49 -14.88 -0.44 17.08
CA ILE A 49 -13.46 -0.59 17.44
C ILE A 49 -12.72 -0.95 16.13
N PRO A 50 -11.58 -0.30 15.83
CA PRO A 50 -10.78 -0.67 14.67
C PRO A 50 -10.35 -2.14 14.71
N ARG A 51 -10.50 -2.84 13.59
CA ARG A 51 -10.01 -4.22 13.42
C ARG A 51 -8.51 -4.28 13.29
N TRP A 52 -7.92 -3.32 12.59
CA TRP A 52 -6.46 -3.21 12.48
C TRP A 52 -5.99 -1.80 12.80
N GLU A 53 -4.78 -1.73 13.34
CA GLU A 53 -4.06 -0.49 13.57
C GLU A 53 -2.65 -0.61 13.01
N VAL A 54 -2.22 0.43 12.29
CA VAL A 54 -0.90 0.50 11.67
C VAL A 54 -0.11 1.62 12.32
N LYS A 55 1.04 1.26 12.91
CA LYS A 55 2.02 2.21 13.45
C LYS A 55 3.29 2.14 12.62
N ARG A 56 3.67 3.28 12.04
CA ARG A 56 4.97 3.41 11.38
C ARG A 56 6.06 3.69 12.40
N ARG A 57 7.16 2.95 12.34
CA ARG A 57 8.44 3.29 12.99
C ARG A 57 9.49 3.51 11.91
N ALA A 58 10.06 4.70 11.87
CA ALA A 58 11.20 4.97 11.00
C ALA A 58 12.44 4.30 11.58
N ILE A 59 13.15 3.51 10.77
CA ILE A 59 14.48 3.00 11.11
C ILE A 59 15.50 3.86 10.38
N LEU A 60 16.61 4.17 11.06
CA LEU A 60 17.63 5.14 10.63
C LEU A 60 17.99 5.03 9.14
N GLY A 61 17.72 6.14 8.41
CA GLY A 61 18.42 6.68 7.23
C GLY A 61 18.55 5.83 5.96
N ALA A 62 19.06 4.60 6.08
CA ALA A 62 19.51 3.78 4.96
C ALA A 62 18.81 2.41 4.84
N TRP A 63 18.16 1.91 5.91
CA TRP A 63 17.70 0.52 5.98
C TRP A 63 16.21 0.32 5.65
N GLY A 64 15.37 1.35 5.79
CA GLY A 64 13.95 1.27 5.43
C GLY A 64 13.02 1.96 6.42
N ASP A 65 11.72 1.84 6.14
CA ASP A 65 10.64 2.14 7.11
C ASP A 65 10.07 0.80 7.55
N LYS A 66 9.62 0.69 8.81
CA LYS A 66 8.78 -0.44 9.25
C LYS A 66 7.39 0.02 9.62
N CYS A 67 6.40 -0.79 9.30
CA CYS A 67 5.04 -0.66 9.81
C CYS A 67 4.70 -1.90 10.64
N TYR A 68 4.11 -1.68 11.80
CA TYR A 68 3.58 -2.74 12.65
C TYR A 68 2.06 -2.70 12.54
N VAL A 69 1.46 -3.85 12.25
CA VAL A 69 0.02 -4.04 12.17
C VAL A 69 -0.41 -4.82 13.41
N THR A 70 -1.31 -4.24 14.20
CA THR A 70 -1.92 -4.89 15.36
C THR A 70 -3.43 -4.97 15.19
N SER A 71 -4.09 -5.84 15.96
CA SER A 71 -5.55 -5.95 16.05
C SER A 71 -6.05 -5.41 17.39
N PRO A 72 -6.52 -4.14 17.46
CA PRO A 72 -7.05 -3.57 18.70
C PRO A 72 -8.28 -4.33 19.24
N ALA A 73 -9.13 -4.82 18.33
CA ALA A 73 -10.30 -5.63 18.69
C ALA A 73 -9.94 -6.95 19.39
N GLU A 74 -8.72 -7.45 19.19
CA GLU A 74 -8.20 -8.68 19.79
C GLU A 74 -7.12 -8.39 20.85
N GLY A 75 -7.23 -7.27 21.56
CA GLY A 75 -6.33 -6.92 22.66
C GLY A 75 -4.93 -6.52 22.20
N ASP A 76 -4.83 -5.78 21.08
CA ASP A 76 -3.58 -5.34 20.45
C ASP A 76 -2.67 -6.49 20.01
N ARG A 77 -3.26 -7.65 19.65
CA ARG A 77 -2.51 -8.79 19.07
C ARG A 77 -1.67 -8.31 17.89
N GLU A 78 -0.41 -8.74 17.84
CA GLU A 78 0.45 -8.51 16.68
C GLU A 78 -0.03 -9.37 15.51
N VAL A 79 -0.36 -8.71 14.40
CA VAL A 79 -0.87 -9.34 13.17
C VAL A 79 0.28 -9.53 12.19
N ALA A 80 1.00 -8.45 11.89
CA ALA A 80 2.11 -8.48 10.94
C ALA A 80 3.09 -7.33 11.14
N MET A 81 4.32 -7.53 10.66
CA MET A 81 5.30 -6.47 10.46
C MET A 81 5.57 -6.33 8.96
N ILE A 82 5.61 -5.10 8.47
CA ILE A 82 5.95 -4.76 7.08
C ILE A 82 7.26 -3.99 7.07
N ASP A 83 8.29 -4.53 6.43
CA ASP A 83 9.58 -3.89 6.22
C ASP A 83 9.72 -3.41 4.76
N PHE A 84 9.94 -2.11 4.59
CA PHE A 84 10.10 -1.47 3.29
C PHE A 84 11.57 -1.23 2.99
N HIS A 85 12.24 -2.21 2.38
CA HIS A 85 13.66 -2.16 2.04
C HIS A 85 13.94 -1.11 0.97
N ALA A 86 15.02 -0.35 1.13
CA ALA A 86 15.47 0.63 0.13
C ALA A 86 16.41 0.02 -0.92
N PHE A 87 17.23 -0.97 -0.55
CA PHE A 87 18.21 -1.58 -1.44
C PHE A 87 18.54 -3.04 -1.05
N PRO A 88 18.23 -4.04 -1.89
CA PRO A 88 17.38 -3.93 -3.08
C PRO A 88 15.94 -3.55 -2.72
N PRO A 89 15.21 -2.79 -3.56
CA PRO A 89 13.83 -2.39 -3.25
C PRO A 89 12.88 -3.60 -3.21
N LYS A 90 12.35 -3.87 -2.02
CA LYS A 90 11.35 -4.92 -1.76
C LYS A 90 10.51 -4.56 -0.54
N ASN A 91 9.30 -5.09 -0.47
CA ASN A 91 8.47 -5.08 0.72
C ASN A 91 8.45 -6.51 1.27
N GLU A 92 8.73 -6.64 2.56
CA GLU A 92 8.75 -7.90 3.29
C GLU A 92 7.67 -7.83 4.36
N ILE A 93 6.78 -8.82 4.39
CA ILE A 93 5.66 -8.89 5.31
C ILE A 93 5.81 -10.17 6.12
N GLU A 94 5.97 -10.04 7.42
CA GLU A 94 6.10 -11.15 8.35
C GLU A 94 4.80 -11.29 9.16
N PHE A 95 4.22 -12.49 9.18
CA PHE A 95 3.08 -12.86 10.02
C PHE A 95 3.56 -13.76 11.17
N PRO A 96 3.94 -13.19 12.32
CA PRO A 96 4.63 -13.94 13.37
C PRO A 96 3.79 -15.06 13.99
N GLN A 97 2.46 -14.94 13.98
CA GLN A 97 1.58 -15.94 14.59
C GLN A 97 1.50 -17.26 13.81
N ARG A 98 1.88 -17.26 12.53
CA ARG A 98 1.77 -18.43 11.64
C ARG A 98 3.04 -18.76 10.86
N ASP A 99 4.18 -18.20 11.29
CA ASP A 99 5.51 -18.40 10.67
C ASP A 99 5.48 -18.27 9.13
N HIS A 100 4.84 -17.19 8.66
CA HIS A 100 4.64 -16.94 7.24
C HIS A 100 5.24 -15.61 6.82
N GLU A 101 5.94 -15.61 5.70
CA GLU A 101 6.61 -14.45 5.12
C GLU A 101 6.17 -14.24 3.67
N ILE A 102 5.92 -12.98 3.31
CA ILE A 102 5.65 -12.56 1.93
C ILE A 102 6.71 -11.55 1.51
N ILE A 103 7.35 -11.81 0.37
CA ILE A 103 8.30 -10.89 -0.25
C ILE A 103 7.74 -10.38 -1.58
N ILE A 104 7.49 -9.08 -1.66
CA ILE A 104 7.06 -8.40 -2.90
C ILE A 104 8.23 -7.55 -3.40
N LYS A 105 8.91 -8.02 -4.45
CA LYS A 105 10.03 -7.29 -5.07
C LYS A 105 9.51 -6.16 -5.94
N ALA A 106 10.16 -4.99 -5.91
CA ALA A 106 9.70 -3.85 -6.69
C ALA A 106 9.69 -4.11 -8.21
N SER A 107 10.51 -5.03 -8.70
CA SER A 107 10.63 -5.41 -10.12
C SER A 107 9.57 -6.40 -10.60
N ASP A 108 9.01 -7.19 -9.69
CA ASP A 108 8.07 -8.29 -10.01
C ASP A 108 6.65 -7.92 -9.59
N GLN A 109 6.52 -7.15 -8.50
CA GLN A 109 5.24 -6.71 -7.94
C GLN A 109 4.25 -7.87 -7.75
N ALA A 110 4.78 -9.06 -7.45
CA ALA A 110 4.04 -10.30 -7.31
C ALA A 110 4.52 -11.11 -6.11
N TYR A 111 3.67 -12.01 -5.63
CA TYR A 111 3.98 -12.98 -4.58
C TYR A 111 3.09 -14.22 -4.68
N GLU A 112 3.46 -15.30 -3.99
CA GLU A 112 2.65 -16.52 -3.86
C GLU A 112 1.81 -16.43 -2.58
N SER A 113 0.48 -16.50 -2.71
CA SER A 113 -0.43 -16.43 -1.57
C SER A 113 -0.51 -17.77 -0.83
N SER A 114 -0.62 -17.71 0.51
CA SER A 114 -0.75 -18.92 1.34
C SER A 114 -2.15 -19.57 1.26
N GLY A 115 -3.18 -18.81 0.87
CA GLY A 115 -4.60 -19.19 0.87
C GLY A 115 -5.09 -20.00 -0.32
N GLY A 116 -4.20 -20.62 -1.11
CA GLY A 116 -4.58 -21.33 -2.33
C GLY A 116 -5.02 -20.42 -3.48
N LEU A 117 -4.75 -19.11 -3.40
CA LEU A 117 -5.01 -18.14 -4.47
C LEU A 117 -3.95 -18.17 -5.58
N GLY A 118 -2.86 -18.91 -5.36
CA GLY A 118 -1.72 -19.00 -6.26
C GLY A 118 -0.91 -17.71 -6.31
N ARG A 119 -0.27 -17.46 -7.46
CA ARG A 119 0.53 -16.27 -7.71
C ARG A 119 -0.37 -15.06 -7.93
N LEU A 120 -0.16 -14.03 -7.11
CA LEU A 120 -0.85 -12.76 -7.20
C LEU A 120 0.11 -11.66 -7.65
N HIS A 121 -0.37 -10.74 -8.49
CA HIS A 121 0.42 -9.62 -9.01
C HIS A 121 -0.34 -8.30 -8.93
N TRP A 122 0.39 -7.22 -8.61
CA TRP A 122 -0.16 -5.88 -8.61
C TRP A 122 -0.23 -5.30 -10.01
N LYS A 123 -1.37 -4.66 -10.29
CA LYS A 123 -1.64 -3.86 -11.48
C LYS A 123 -2.05 -2.46 -11.03
N SER A 124 -1.27 -1.44 -11.40
CA SER A 124 -1.68 -0.04 -11.22
C SER A 124 -2.84 0.29 -12.15
N THR A 125 -3.91 0.90 -11.62
CA THR A 125 -5.13 1.21 -12.39
C THR A 125 -5.53 2.69 -12.36
N GLY A 126 -4.82 3.50 -11.59
CA GLY A 126 -4.99 4.94 -11.57
C GLY A 126 -3.91 5.57 -10.72
N MET A 127 -3.28 6.62 -11.21
CA MET A 127 -2.34 7.40 -10.41
C MET A 127 -2.35 8.85 -10.86
N ILE A 128 -2.65 9.75 -9.93
CA ILE A 128 -2.45 11.19 -10.11
C ILE A 128 -1.19 11.56 -9.35
N ALA A 129 -0.29 12.28 -10.01
CA ALA A 129 0.95 12.74 -9.40
C ALA A 129 0.63 13.52 -8.10
N TYR A 130 1.17 13.04 -6.98
CA TYR A 130 0.92 13.60 -5.64
C TYR A 130 -0.56 13.64 -5.20
N GLY A 131 -1.40 12.79 -5.77
CA GLY A 131 -2.84 12.74 -5.48
C GLY A 131 -3.34 11.31 -5.26
N ARG A 132 -4.58 11.04 -5.70
CA ARG A 132 -5.19 9.72 -5.61
C ARG A 132 -4.45 8.67 -6.41
N ALA A 133 -4.56 7.44 -5.96
CA ALA A 133 -4.04 6.30 -6.68
C ALA A 133 -4.89 5.05 -6.43
N SER A 134 -4.82 4.09 -7.34
CA SER A 134 -5.49 2.82 -7.22
C SER A 134 -4.72 1.68 -7.87
N TRP A 135 -4.87 0.51 -7.28
CA TRP A 135 -4.23 -0.73 -7.68
C TRP A 135 -5.21 -1.89 -7.60
N GLU A 136 -4.91 -2.94 -8.34
CA GLU A 136 -5.60 -4.22 -8.29
C GLU A 136 -4.57 -5.31 -8.06
N LEU A 137 -4.85 -6.21 -7.14
CA LEU A 137 -4.12 -7.45 -6.96
C LEU A 137 -4.89 -8.54 -7.70
N ARG A 138 -4.25 -9.16 -8.68
CA ARG A 138 -4.89 -10.09 -9.61
C ARG A 138 -4.21 -11.45 -9.56
N SER A 139 -5.01 -12.51 -9.70
CA SER A 139 -4.51 -13.82 -10.12
C SER A 139 -4.38 -13.85 -11.65
N GLU A 140 -4.07 -15.01 -12.23
CA GLU A 140 -4.07 -15.19 -13.68
C GLU A 140 -5.44 -14.91 -14.33
N SER A 141 -6.53 -15.16 -13.62
CA SER A 141 -7.89 -15.15 -14.18
C SER A 141 -8.78 -14.02 -13.66
N GLU A 142 -8.54 -13.51 -12.45
CA GLU A 142 -9.49 -12.61 -11.79
C GLU A 142 -8.84 -11.55 -10.90
N MET A 143 -9.58 -10.47 -10.65
CA MET A 143 -9.24 -9.51 -9.60
C MET A 143 -9.60 -10.10 -8.25
N VAL A 144 -8.61 -10.16 -7.35
CA VAL A 144 -8.77 -10.69 -5.98
C VAL A 144 -8.98 -9.54 -4.99
N LEU A 145 -8.21 -8.46 -5.14
CA LEU A 145 -8.26 -7.33 -4.24
C LEU A 145 -8.06 -6.02 -5.02
N SER A 146 -8.67 -4.94 -4.56
CA SER A 146 -8.47 -3.59 -5.08
C SER A 146 -8.11 -2.65 -3.94
N VAL A 147 -7.18 -1.74 -4.19
CA VAL A 147 -6.77 -0.70 -3.25
C VAL A 147 -7.00 0.65 -3.89
N THR A 148 -7.60 1.59 -3.15
CA THR A 148 -7.71 2.99 -3.53
C THR A 148 -7.26 3.89 -2.39
N ILE A 149 -6.71 5.06 -2.73
CA ILE A 149 -6.41 6.12 -1.79
C ILE A 149 -6.87 7.46 -2.36
N ASP A 150 -7.43 8.32 -1.50
CA ASP A 150 -7.97 9.62 -1.87
C ASP A 150 -6.87 10.63 -2.27
N ASP A 151 -7.30 11.77 -2.82
CA ASP A 151 -6.40 12.82 -3.28
C ASP A 151 -5.55 13.42 -2.14
N HIS A 152 -6.07 13.40 -0.91
CA HIS A 152 -5.37 13.89 0.27
C HIS A 152 -4.41 12.87 0.89
N GLN A 153 -4.39 11.63 0.40
CA GLN A 153 -3.63 10.50 0.95
C GLN A 153 -3.97 10.17 2.42
N VAL A 154 -5.18 10.52 2.84
CA VAL A 154 -5.67 10.35 4.22
C VAL A 154 -6.52 9.09 4.30
N ASN A 155 -7.47 8.93 3.39
CA ASN A 155 -8.42 7.83 3.40
C ASN A 155 -8.15 6.89 2.23
N GLY A 156 -8.40 5.60 2.46
CA GLY A 156 -8.29 4.57 1.44
C GLY A 156 -9.30 3.46 1.65
N VAL A 157 -9.46 2.64 0.63
CA VAL A 157 -10.34 1.47 0.66
C VAL A 157 -9.58 0.27 0.15
N ILE A 158 -9.65 -0.84 0.90
CA ILE A 158 -9.19 -2.15 0.49
C ILE A 158 -10.44 -3.01 0.28
N GLY A 159 -10.74 -3.34 -0.98
CA GLY A 159 -11.86 -4.19 -1.34
C GLY A 159 -11.37 -5.59 -1.72
N ILE A 160 -11.87 -6.62 -1.05
CA ILE A 160 -11.63 -8.03 -1.38
C ILE A 160 -12.81 -8.52 -2.22
N TRP A 161 -12.53 -9.04 -3.41
CA TRP A 161 -13.55 -9.34 -4.43
C TRP A 161 -13.87 -10.82 -4.60
N LYS A 162 -13.17 -11.67 -3.83
CA LYS A 162 -13.34 -13.12 -3.82
C LYS A 162 -14.07 -13.53 -2.55
N ASP A 163 -15.15 -14.27 -2.73
CA ASP A 163 -15.95 -14.81 -1.63
C ASP A 163 -15.37 -16.12 -1.08
N GLY A 164 -15.81 -16.50 0.13
CA GLY A 164 -15.52 -17.82 0.72
C GLY A 164 -14.07 -18.02 1.15
N LEU A 165 -13.29 -16.94 1.27
CA LEU A 165 -11.93 -16.99 1.81
C LEU A 165 -11.97 -17.26 3.31
N ASP A 166 -11.01 -18.05 3.79
CA ASP A 166 -10.78 -18.22 5.23
C ASP A 166 -10.21 -16.94 5.86
N ALA A 167 -10.28 -16.86 7.19
CA ALA A 167 -9.88 -15.67 7.94
C ALA A 167 -8.40 -15.31 7.77
N GLU A 168 -7.50 -16.31 7.64
CA GLU A 168 -6.07 -16.06 7.47
C GLU A 168 -5.78 -15.46 6.10
N THR A 169 -6.43 -15.99 5.06
CA THR A 169 -6.32 -15.45 3.70
C THR A 169 -6.88 -14.03 3.62
N VAL A 170 -7.99 -13.73 4.31
CA VAL A 170 -8.51 -12.37 4.42
C VAL A 170 -7.51 -11.45 5.14
N GLU A 171 -6.96 -11.86 6.28
CA GLU A 171 -5.97 -11.07 7.03
C GLU A 171 -4.71 -10.82 6.20
N GLU A 172 -4.24 -11.83 5.45
CA GLU A 172 -3.13 -11.70 4.50
C GLU A 172 -3.41 -10.62 3.46
N LEU A 173 -4.55 -10.70 2.77
CA LEU A 173 -4.93 -9.75 1.73
C LEU A 173 -5.07 -8.32 2.28
N VAL A 174 -5.62 -8.16 3.49
CA VAL A 174 -5.70 -6.85 4.15
C VAL A 174 -4.31 -6.28 4.43
N VAL A 175 -3.40 -7.08 5.01
CA VAL A 175 -2.03 -6.64 5.29
C VAL A 175 -1.26 -6.32 4.01
N VAL A 176 -1.44 -7.12 2.96
CA VAL A 176 -0.89 -6.84 1.63
C VAL A 176 -1.45 -5.53 1.06
N GLY A 177 -2.75 -5.27 1.20
CA GLY A 177 -3.35 -3.97 0.84
C GLY A 177 -2.79 -2.79 1.65
N ILE A 178 -2.58 -2.97 2.96
CA ILE A 178 -1.92 -1.98 3.83
C ILE A 178 -0.50 -1.70 3.33
N SER A 179 0.25 -2.73 2.96
CA SER A 179 1.62 -2.59 2.44
C SER A 179 1.66 -1.70 1.20
N GLN A 180 0.70 -1.87 0.28
CA GLN A 180 0.60 -1.07 -0.94
C GLN A 180 0.29 0.40 -0.65
N LEU A 181 -0.65 0.67 0.27
CA LEU A 181 -0.98 2.04 0.70
C LEU A 181 0.21 2.73 1.38
N GLU A 182 0.90 2.03 2.29
CA GLU A 182 2.02 2.61 3.02
C GLU A 182 3.27 2.79 2.16
N ASP A 183 3.52 1.90 1.19
CA ASP A 183 4.61 2.06 0.22
C ASP A 183 4.36 3.26 -0.70
N TYR A 184 3.14 3.43 -1.21
CA TYR A 184 2.78 4.63 -1.97
C TYR A 184 3.02 5.91 -1.16
N LYS A 185 2.59 5.92 0.12
CA LYS A 185 2.83 7.07 1.00
C LYS A 185 4.31 7.26 1.30
N LYS A 186 5.11 6.20 1.38
CA LYS A 186 6.58 6.26 1.50
C LYS A 186 7.19 6.90 0.27
N MET A 187 6.82 6.45 -0.93
CA MET A 187 7.25 7.04 -2.19
C MET A 187 6.95 8.54 -2.23
N LEU A 188 5.73 8.96 -1.91
CA LEU A 188 5.35 10.39 -1.91
C LEU A 188 6.17 11.22 -0.91
N ARG A 189 6.46 10.68 0.29
CA ARG A 189 7.35 11.36 1.26
C ARG A 189 8.76 11.50 0.70
N GLY A 190 9.28 10.45 0.05
CA GLY A 190 10.58 10.47 -0.63
C GLY A 190 10.63 11.56 -1.71
N ALA A 191 9.64 11.58 -2.60
CA ALA A 191 9.53 12.58 -3.66
C ALA A 191 9.46 14.02 -3.12
N LYS A 192 8.69 14.27 -2.05
CA LYS A 192 8.62 15.59 -1.39
C LYS A 192 9.97 16.00 -0.81
N ARG A 193 10.68 15.08 -0.12
CA ARG A 193 12.03 15.36 0.42
C ARG A 193 13.04 15.67 -0.68
N SER A 194 13.05 14.89 -1.76
CA SER A 194 13.93 15.14 -2.91
C SER A 194 13.60 16.46 -3.61
N GLY A 195 12.32 16.82 -3.74
CA GLY A 195 11.90 18.11 -4.30
C GLY A 195 12.37 19.29 -3.46
N VAL A 196 12.25 19.21 -2.13
CA VAL A 196 12.78 20.23 -1.20
C VAL A 196 14.30 20.29 -1.29
N GLN A 197 15.00 19.15 -1.31
CA GLN A 197 16.45 19.10 -1.42
C GLN A 197 16.94 19.68 -2.76
N ALA A 198 16.25 19.42 -3.87
CA ALA A 198 16.53 20.01 -5.17
C ALA A 198 16.30 21.53 -5.18
N ALA A 199 15.21 22.01 -4.55
CA ALA A 199 14.94 23.44 -4.39
C ALA A 199 16.00 24.13 -3.52
N MET A 200 16.45 23.48 -2.44
CA MET A 200 17.53 23.99 -1.59
C MET A 200 18.89 23.98 -2.30
N SER A 201 19.20 22.94 -3.09
CA SER A 201 20.44 22.86 -3.87
C SER A 201 20.43 23.77 -5.10
N ALA A 202 19.26 24.25 -5.52
CA ALA A 202 19.07 25.22 -6.61
C ALA A 202 18.79 26.64 -6.10
N SER A 203 18.96 26.91 -4.80
CA SER A 203 18.75 28.24 -4.20
C SER A 203 19.61 29.35 -4.84
N TRP A 204 20.72 28.98 -5.50
CA TRP A 204 21.61 29.88 -6.25
C TRP A 204 21.13 30.22 -7.68
N LEU A 205 20.06 29.59 -8.18
CA LEU A 205 19.44 29.93 -9.47
C LEU A 205 18.35 31.02 -9.36
N VAL A 206 17.92 31.39 -8.15
CA VAL A 206 16.86 32.38 -7.91
C VAL A 206 17.41 33.81 -7.82
N GLY A 207 18.73 33.99 -7.87
CA GLY A 207 19.40 35.27 -7.62
C GLY A 207 20.17 35.84 -8.80
N HIS A 208 19.64 35.84 -10.02
CA HIS A 208 20.16 36.68 -11.12
C HIS A 208 19.07 36.96 -12.17
N TYR A 209 18.10 37.80 -11.86
CA TYR A 209 17.53 38.74 -12.83
C TYR A 209 17.07 39.99 -12.09
N THR A 210 17.62 41.12 -12.55
CA THR A 210 17.49 42.54 -12.15
C THR A 210 18.12 42.97 -10.84
#